data_AF-A0A8E2ANF5-F1
#
_entry.id   AF-A0A8E2ANF5-F1
#
_cell.length_a   1.000
_cell.length_b   1.000
_cell.length_c   1.000
_cell.angle_alpha   90.00
_cell.angle_beta   90.00
_cell.angle_gamma   90.00
#
_symmetry.space_group_name_H-M   'P 1'
#
loop_
_entity.id
_entity.type
_entity.pdbx_description
1 polymer ?
#
loop_
_entity_poly.entity_id
_entity_poly.type
_entity_poly.pdbx_seq_one_letter_code
_entity_poly.pdbx_strand_id
1 'polypeptide(L)'
;MYAHLGQYQLCLSHLLLLALEVQQLEAAQLWHIEDILLQHFLDLQARFPSAHGPPPSVLPIPLHKTEQYPLPVMHIDGSSLDGTIEVLNAIIWQTLHMSEDNVCKHNIFLHQHPDVTIPHCLIILWKPISAGWKAKKLPPFHPTFKLINHLILSANILDAFWLLCPANSVKTWIADVSSWDDVYALACRCVLLLHSLPDVKRNKPLENIGLFNQDALLLCKFVHAIKHGDIGSILNILSMWKLMLHGTRSMSKYSDALFHLLVTLWQMDLPLRHAFLMNWLINLSGHKNG
;
A
#
# COMPACT_ATOMS: atom_id res chain seq x y z
N MET A 1 26.72 -12.88 -6.42
CA MET A 1 26.40 -11.63 -5.71
C MET A 1 25.48 -11.94 -4.51
N TYR A 2 25.91 -12.83 -3.59
CA TYR A 2 25.16 -13.20 -2.36
C TYR A 2 26.09 -13.51 -1.17
N ALA A 3 27.37 -13.07 -1.23
CA ALA A 3 28.38 -13.46 -0.23
C ALA A 3 28.36 -12.63 1.06
N HIS A 4 27.54 -11.56 1.14
CA HIS A 4 27.50 -10.66 2.31
C HIS A 4 26.25 -10.80 3.20
N LEU A 5 25.36 -11.77 2.94
CA LEU A 5 24.21 -12.02 3.82
C LEU A 5 24.52 -12.96 5.00
N GLY A 6 25.76 -13.44 5.12
CA GLY A 6 26.18 -14.45 6.11
C GLY A 6 26.17 -14.01 7.59
N GLN A 7 25.70 -12.81 7.92
CA GLN A 7 25.64 -12.30 9.30
C GLN A 7 24.22 -12.10 9.84
N TYR A 8 23.17 -12.30 9.05
CA TYR A 8 21.80 -12.10 9.51
C TYR A 8 21.11 -13.45 9.74
N GLN A 9 20.95 -13.83 11.02
CA GLN A 9 20.06 -14.93 11.40
C GLN A 9 18.61 -14.46 11.23
N LEU A 10 18.13 -14.46 9.99
CA LEU A 10 16.74 -14.14 9.67
C LEU A 10 15.85 -15.29 10.13
N CYS A 11 14.94 -15.01 11.06
CA CYS A 11 13.88 -15.94 11.41
C CYS A 11 12.81 -15.95 10.30
N LEU A 12 12.13 -17.09 10.10
CA LEU A 12 11.02 -17.23 9.16
C LEU A 12 9.90 -16.20 9.43
N SER A 13 9.73 -15.81 10.70
CA SER A 13 8.81 -14.74 11.12
C SER A 13 9.16 -13.36 10.58
N HIS A 14 10.38 -13.14 10.06
CA HIS A 14 10.78 -11.88 9.41
C HIS A 14 10.49 -11.91 7.90
N LEU A 15 10.27 -13.10 7.33
CA LEU A 15 9.97 -13.28 5.91
C LEU A 15 8.48 -13.29 5.64
N LEU A 16 7.71 -13.91 6.54
CA LEU A 16 6.27 -14.10 6.41
C LEU A 16 5.51 -13.10 7.28
N LEU A 17 4.31 -12.74 6.82
CA LEU A 17 3.36 -12.00 7.64
C LEU A 17 2.98 -12.82 8.87
N LEU A 18 2.85 -12.15 10.01
CA LEU A 18 2.26 -12.71 11.21
C LEU A 18 0.76 -12.96 10.99
N ALA A 19 0.20 -13.95 11.69
CA ALA A 19 -1.22 -14.26 11.59
C ALA A 19 -2.13 -13.04 11.86
N LEU A 20 -1.72 -12.16 12.78
CA LEU A 20 -2.41 -10.91 13.06
C LEU A 20 -2.38 -9.93 11.87
N GLU A 21 -1.24 -9.81 11.17
CA GLU A 21 -1.10 -8.92 10.01
C GLU A 21 -1.96 -9.43 8.85
N VAL A 22 -2.04 -10.75 8.65
CA VAL A 22 -2.94 -11.37 7.68
C VAL A 22 -4.41 -11.05 8.01
N GLN A 23 -4.82 -11.24 9.26
CA GLN A 23 -6.18 -10.90 9.71
C GLN A 23 -6.51 -9.41 9.50
N GLN A 24 -5.56 -8.52 9.75
CA GLN A 24 -5.72 -7.08 9.50
C GLN A 24 -5.90 -6.77 8.01
N LEU A 25 -5.15 -7.44 7.13
CA LEU A 25 -5.31 -7.29 5.67
C LEU A 25 -6.66 -7.84 5.21
N GLU A 26 -7.08 -9.01 5.67
CA GLU A 26 -8.38 -9.61 5.33
C GLU A 26 -9.54 -8.72 5.80
N ALA A 27 -9.47 -8.20 7.03
CA ALA A 27 -10.49 -7.27 7.55
C ALA A 27 -10.56 -5.98 6.71
N ALA A 28 -9.41 -5.47 6.24
CA ALA A 28 -9.38 -4.31 5.37
C ALA A 28 -9.93 -4.60 3.96
N GLN A 29 -9.63 -5.78 3.40
CA GLN A 29 -10.19 -6.21 2.11
C GLN A 29 -11.71 -6.33 2.20
N LEU A 30 -12.23 -6.94 3.26
CA LEU A 30 -13.65 -7.06 3.52
C LEU A 30 -14.32 -5.69 3.62
N TRP A 31 -13.73 -4.77 4.38
CA TRP A 31 -14.21 -3.39 4.47
C TRP A 31 -14.30 -2.73 3.09
N HIS A 32 -13.28 -2.87 2.23
CA HIS A 32 -13.32 -2.30 0.88
C HIS A 32 -14.37 -2.95 -0.03
N ILE A 33 -14.66 -4.24 0.15
CA ILE A 33 -15.74 -4.93 -0.58
C ILE A 33 -17.10 -4.35 -0.19
N GLU A 34 -17.35 -4.13 1.10
CA GLU A 34 -18.55 -3.48 1.60
C GLU A 34 -18.67 -2.03 1.10
N ASP A 35 -17.58 -1.26 1.18
CA ASP A 35 -17.52 0.13 0.71
C ASP A 35 -17.87 0.23 -0.78
N ILE A 36 -17.34 -0.67 -1.62
CA ILE A 36 -17.69 -0.76 -3.04
C ILE A 36 -19.19 -1.01 -3.21
N LEU A 37 -19.79 -1.92 -2.44
CA LEU A 37 -21.22 -2.19 -2.53
C LEU A 37 -22.04 -0.94 -2.16
N LEU A 38 -21.70 -0.28 -1.05
CA LEU A 38 -22.40 0.92 -0.56
C LEU A 38 -22.31 2.09 -1.53
N GLN A 39 -21.17 2.28 -2.20
CA GLN A 39 -21.00 3.33 -3.21
C GLN A 39 -21.94 3.15 -4.42
N HIS A 40 -22.38 1.93 -4.71
CA HIS A 40 -23.29 1.64 -5.83
C HIS A 40 -24.76 1.60 -5.40
N PHE A 41 -25.06 1.30 -4.13
CA PHE A 41 -26.40 1.15 -3.59
C PHE A 41 -26.63 2.10 -2.40
N LEU A 42 -26.85 3.38 -2.72
CA LEU A 42 -27.04 4.44 -1.72
C LEU A 42 -28.26 4.22 -0.82
N ASP A 43 -29.26 3.48 -1.28
CA ASP A 43 -30.43 3.07 -0.49
C ASP A 43 -30.07 2.07 0.62
N LEU A 44 -29.07 1.20 0.37
CA LEU A 44 -28.51 0.32 1.39
C LEU A 44 -27.74 1.14 2.43
N GLN A 45 -26.92 2.10 1.98
CA GLN A 45 -26.20 3.02 2.87
C GLN A 45 -27.14 3.84 3.75
N ALA A 46 -28.24 4.35 3.18
CA ALA A 46 -29.24 5.12 3.90
C ALA A 46 -29.98 4.30 4.99
N ARG A 47 -30.18 3.00 4.75
CA ARG A 47 -30.79 2.09 5.74
C ARG A 47 -29.84 1.71 6.88
N PHE A 48 -28.54 1.64 6.60
CA PHE A 48 -27.52 1.22 7.56
C PHE A 48 -26.39 2.26 7.72
N PRO A 49 -26.68 3.52 8.09
CA PRO A 49 -25.71 4.62 8.04
C PRO A 49 -24.52 4.46 9.02
N SER A 50 -24.67 3.64 10.05
CA SER A 50 -23.65 3.41 11.09
C SER A 50 -23.07 2.00 11.09
N ALA A 51 -23.56 1.11 10.23
CA ALA A 51 -23.12 -0.28 10.23
C ALA A 51 -21.76 -0.47 9.56
N HIS A 52 -21.43 0.39 8.59
CA HIS A 52 -20.12 0.46 7.98
C HIS A 52 -19.24 1.45 8.77
N GLY A 53 -18.48 0.92 9.73
CA GLY A 53 -17.58 1.68 10.57
C GLY A 53 -16.39 2.29 9.80
N PRO A 54 -15.49 2.99 10.50
CA PRO A 54 -14.27 3.47 9.86
C PRO A 54 -13.42 2.29 9.35
N PRO A 55 -12.61 2.53 8.31
CA PRO A 55 -11.70 1.52 7.76
C PRO A 55 -10.76 1.01 8.86
N PRO A 56 -10.49 -0.31 8.93
CA PRO A 56 -9.54 -0.86 9.89
C PRO A 56 -8.18 -0.18 9.76
N SER A 57 -7.60 0.24 10.87
CA SER A 57 -6.30 0.91 10.90
C SER A 57 -5.35 0.21 11.87
N VAL A 58 -4.05 0.23 11.55
CA VAL A 58 -3.02 -0.49 12.32
C VAL A 58 -2.15 0.49 13.10
N LEU A 59 -1.57 1.48 12.43
CA LEU A 59 -0.74 2.51 13.07
C LEU A 59 -0.95 3.85 12.35
N PRO A 60 -2.02 4.58 12.69
CA PRO A 60 -2.28 5.90 12.13
C PRO A 60 -1.30 6.95 12.67
N ILE A 61 -0.72 7.75 11.78
CA ILE A 61 0.05 8.94 12.12
C ILE A 61 -0.93 10.01 12.62
N PRO A 62 -0.65 10.70 13.73
CA PRO A 62 -1.49 11.79 14.22
C PRO A 62 -1.73 12.85 13.14
N LEU A 63 -2.98 13.30 13.00
CA LEU A 63 -3.33 14.32 12.03
C LEU A 63 -2.65 15.65 12.38
N HIS A 64 -1.71 16.07 11.54
CA HIS A 64 -1.05 17.35 11.63
C HIS A 64 -0.70 17.84 10.22
N LYS A 65 -0.55 19.15 10.06
CA LYS A 65 0.04 19.72 8.84
C LYS A 65 1.55 19.54 8.93
N THR A 66 2.16 18.87 7.97
CA THR A 66 3.60 18.72 7.89
C THR A 66 4.23 20.05 7.52
N GLU A 67 5.18 20.51 8.33
CA GLU A 67 5.98 21.68 8.00
C GLU A 67 6.96 21.34 6.87
N GLN A 68 7.03 22.21 5.87
CA GLN A 68 7.89 22.03 4.71
C GLN A 68 8.93 23.14 4.63
N TYR A 69 10.17 22.73 4.40
CA TYR A 69 11.27 23.63 4.09
C TYR A 69 11.67 23.39 2.63
N PRO A 70 11.05 24.08 1.66
CA PRO A 70 11.35 23.87 0.25
C PRO A 70 12.82 24.18 0.00
N LEU A 71 13.52 23.20 -0.58
CA LEU A 71 14.92 23.35 -0.96
C LEU A 71 14.99 23.96 -2.37
N PRO A 72 15.91 24.91 -2.63
CA PRO A 72 16.11 25.42 -3.98
C PRO A 72 16.57 24.30 -4.91
N VAL A 73 16.29 24.44 -6.21
CA VAL A 73 16.81 23.51 -7.22
C VAL A 73 18.35 23.55 -7.17
N MET A 74 18.96 22.39 -7.01
CA MET A 74 20.41 22.24 -6.97
C MET A 74 20.90 21.68 -8.31
N HIS A 75 21.87 22.35 -8.93
CA HIS A 75 22.54 21.85 -10.14
C HIS A 75 23.71 20.91 -9.76
N ILE A 76 23.42 19.91 -8.92
CA ILE A 76 24.40 18.96 -8.40
C ILE A 76 24.07 17.57 -8.97
N ASP A 77 25.09 16.83 -9.42
CA ASP A 77 24.92 15.45 -9.87
C ASP A 77 24.82 14.47 -8.69
N GLY A 78 23.61 14.36 -8.13
CA GLY A 78 23.30 13.45 -7.03
C GLY A 78 23.39 11.95 -7.37
N SER A 79 23.82 11.57 -8.58
CA SER A 79 24.07 10.16 -8.92
C SER A 79 25.45 9.66 -8.49
N SER A 80 26.36 10.58 -8.14
CA SER A 80 27.69 10.28 -7.62
C SER A 80 27.73 10.38 -6.08
N LEU A 81 28.73 9.73 -5.46
CA LEU A 81 28.97 9.84 -4.02
C LEU A 81 29.28 11.30 -3.64
N ASP A 82 30.17 11.94 -4.38
CA ASP A 82 30.59 13.32 -4.15
C ASP A 82 29.42 14.29 -4.31
N GLY A 83 28.61 14.13 -5.35
CA GLY A 83 27.41 14.93 -5.54
C GLY A 83 26.34 14.69 -4.46
N THR A 84 26.25 13.49 -3.91
CA THR A 84 25.38 13.25 -2.73
C THR A 84 25.89 14.04 -1.52
N ILE A 85 27.20 14.03 -1.26
CA ILE A 85 27.81 14.83 -0.18
C ILE A 85 27.56 16.33 -0.39
N GLU A 86 27.71 16.81 -1.63
CA GLU A 86 27.43 18.21 -1.99
C GLU A 86 25.95 18.59 -1.76
N VAL A 87 24.99 17.72 -2.09
CA VAL A 87 23.57 17.92 -1.80
C VAL A 87 23.35 18.03 -0.29
N LEU A 88 23.91 17.12 0.52
CA LEU A 88 23.77 17.17 1.98
C LEU A 88 24.33 18.48 2.55
N ASN A 89 25.51 18.89 2.07
CA ASN A 89 26.13 20.15 2.47
C ASN A 89 25.29 21.38 2.09
N ALA A 90 24.71 21.39 0.90
CA ALA A 90 23.84 22.48 0.44
C ALA A 90 22.54 22.55 1.27
N ILE A 91 21.96 21.41 1.64
CA ILE A 91 20.78 21.36 2.50
C ILE A 91 21.13 21.88 3.91
N ILE A 92 22.11 21.28 4.56
CA ILE A 92 22.39 21.50 5.98
C ILE A 92 22.99 22.90 6.21
N TRP A 93 24.04 23.24 5.47
CA TRP A 93 24.85 24.43 5.75
C TRP A 93 24.35 25.67 5.01
N GLN A 94 23.92 25.50 3.75
CA GLN A 94 23.54 26.64 2.91
C GLN A 94 22.06 27.00 3.02
N THR A 95 21.18 26.00 3.16
CA THR A 95 19.72 26.26 3.15
C THR A 95 19.14 26.33 4.55
N LEU A 96 19.42 25.33 5.40
CA LEU A 96 18.90 25.28 6.76
C LEU A 96 19.75 26.07 7.77
N HIS A 97 20.95 26.50 7.36
CA HIS A 97 21.91 27.23 8.21
C HIS A 97 22.15 26.58 9.58
N MET A 98 22.17 25.24 9.62
CA MET A 98 22.40 24.51 10.85
C MET A 98 23.89 24.59 11.21
N SER A 99 24.23 24.63 12.50
CA SER A 99 25.60 24.41 12.97
C SER A 99 25.87 22.92 13.16
N GLU A 100 27.13 22.50 13.25
CA GLU A 100 27.49 21.10 13.56
C GLU A 100 26.83 20.63 14.86
N ASP A 101 26.80 21.48 15.88
CA ASP A 101 26.09 21.21 17.13
C ASP A 101 24.58 21.04 16.93
N ASN A 102 23.97 21.85 16.06
CA ASN A 102 22.56 21.71 15.73
C ASN A 102 22.30 20.40 14.97
N VAL A 103 23.18 19.99 14.06
CA VAL A 103 23.06 18.71 13.34
C VAL A 103 23.27 17.52 14.28
N CYS A 104 24.17 17.61 15.26
CA CYS A 104 24.36 16.55 16.25
C CYS A 104 23.18 16.46 17.23
N LYS A 105 22.55 17.60 17.54
CA LYS A 105 21.42 17.69 18.47
C LYS A 105 20.10 17.28 17.84
N HIS A 106 19.90 17.59 16.56
CA HIS A 106 18.71 17.23 15.82
C HIS A 106 19.04 15.96 15.04
N ASN A 107 18.36 14.85 15.32
CA ASN A 107 18.52 13.64 14.50
C ASN A 107 17.94 13.91 13.09
N ILE A 108 18.69 14.59 12.22
CA ILE A 108 18.24 14.98 10.88
C ILE A 108 18.19 13.73 10.02
N PHE A 109 17.00 13.40 9.53
CA PHE A 109 16.81 12.38 8.51
C PHE A 109 16.65 13.06 7.15
N LEU A 110 17.69 12.97 6.33
CA LEU A 110 17.65 13.44 4.95
C LEU A 110 17.14 12.29 4.07
N HIS A 111 15.88 12.40 3.66
CA HIS A 111 15.27 11.47 2.71
C HIS A 111 15.19 12.14 1.34
N GLN A 112 16.00 11.65 0.39
CA GLN A 112 15.96 12.15 -0.98
C GLN A 112 14.73 11.58 -1.69
N HIS A 113 13.76 12.45 -2.02
CA HIS A 113 12.54 12.07 -2.73
C HIS A 113 12.76 12.22 -4.26
N PRO A 114 12.80 11.13 -5.06
CA PRO A 114 12.59 11.23 -6.49
C PRO A 114 11.08 11.28 -6.75
N ASP A 115 10.56 12.48 -7.05
CA ASP A 115 9.22 12.81 -7.59
C ASP A 115 7.98 11.96 -7.23
N VAL A 116 6.98 12.66 -6.68
CA VAL A 116 5.69 12.20 -6.13
C VAL A 116 5.00 11.08 -6.93
N THR A 117 5.06 9.84 -6.45
CA THR A 117 3.91 9.06 -5.92
C THR A 117 4.46 7.78 -5.27
N ILE A 118 4.22 7.63 -3.96
CA ILE A 118 4.74 6.59 -3.04
C ILE A 118 6.14 6.94 -2.48
N PRO A 119 6.30 7.13 -1.16
CA PRO A 119 7.55 7.56 -0.56
C PRO A 119 8.63 6.49 -0.74
N HIS A 120 9.58 6.79 -1.61
CA HIS A 120 10.63 5.91 -2.05
C HIS A 120 11.79 5.90 -1.04
N CYS A 121 11.73 4.98 -0.08
CA CYS A 121 12.93 4.25 0.30
C CYS A 121 13.37 3.35 -0.87
N LEU A 122 13.96 3.94 -1.92
CA LEU A 122 15.04 3.39 -2.73
C LEU A 122 15.31 4.32 -3.93
N ILE A 123 16.58 4.56 -4.24
CA ILE A 123 16.98 5.14 -5.53
C ILE A 123 16.56 4.17 -6.65
N ILE A 124 15.55 4.55 -7.44
CA ILE A 124 15.35 4.04 -8.80
C ILE A 124 15.18 5.26 -9.70
N LEU A 125 16.26 5.59 -10.41
CA LEU A 125 16.21 6.40 -11.61
C LEU A 125 15.11 5.84 -12.51
N TRP A 126 14.14 6.68 -12.89
CA TRP A 126 13.01 6.29 -13.72
C TRP A 126 13.50 5.84 -15.10
N LYS A 127 13.74 4.53 -15.25
CA LYS A 127 13.46 3.86 -16.52
C LYS A 127 11.96 3.54 -16.52
N PRO A 128 11.24 3.78 -17.62
CA PRO A 128 9.87 3.29 -17.75
C PRO A 128 9.87 1.82 -17.36
N ILE A 129 8.95 1.45 -16.46
CA ILE A 129 8.75 0.07 -16.02
C ILE A 129 8.79 -0.77 -17.31
N SER A 130 9.59 -1.82 -17.35
CA SER A 130 9.66 -2.71 -18.51
C SER A 130 9.38 -4.08 -17.97
N ALA A 131 8.10 -4.32 -17.70
CA ALA A 131 7.61 -5.57 -17.12
C ALA A 131 7.64 -6.67 -18.19
N GLY A 132 8.82 -7.10 -18.66
CA GLY A 132 9.01 -8.27 -19.55
C GLY A 132 8.22 -8.31 -20.87
N TRP A 133 7.35 -7.33 -21.12
CA TRP A 133 6.52 -7.22 -22.29
C TRP A 133 7.32 -6.48 -23.34
N LYS A 134 7.52 -7.11 -24.49
CA LYS A 134 8.19 -6.54 -25.67
C LYS A 134 7.45 -5.33 -26.28
N ALA A 135 6.51 -4.72 -25.55
CA ALA A 135 5.85 -3.48 -25.95
C ALA A 135 6.77 -2.30 -25.60
N LYS A 136 7.15 -1.51 -26.61
CA LYS A 136 8.08 -0.36 -26.48
C LYS A 136 7.60 0.77 -25.55
N LYS A 137 6.38 0.71 -25.02
CA LYS A 137 5.82 1.72 -24.13
C LYS A 137 4.81 1.04 -23.19
N LEU A 138 5.01 1.20 -21.88
CA LEU A 138 3.99 0.80 -20.92
C LEU A 138 2.79 1.75 -20.94
N PRO A 139 1.62 1.26 -20.51
CA PRO A 139 0.51 2.15 -20.25
C PRO A 139 0.90 3.14 -19.13
N PRO A 140 0.46 4.40 -19.22
CA PRO A 140 0.68 5.38 -18.17
C PRO A 140 0.06 4.91 -16.85
N PHE A 141 0.73 5.20 -15.73
CA PHE A 141 0.30 4.76 -14.40
C PHE A 141 -1.11 5.23 -14.07
N HIS A 142 -1.40 6.53 -14.19
CA HIS A 142 -2.68 7.10 -13.74
C HIS A 142 -3.91 6.51 -14.45
N PRO A 143 -3.94 6.36 -15.79
CA PRO A 143 -5.03 5.65 -16.46
C PRO A 143 -5.15 4.18 -16.05
N THR A 144 -4.03 3.48 -15.88
CA THR A 144 -4.02 2.07 -15.45
C THR A 144 -4.56 1.92 -14.03
N PHE A 145 -4.09 2.77 -13.12
CA PHE A 145 -4.52 2.84 -11.74
C PHE A 145 -6.02 3.12 -11.63
N LYS A 146 -6.52 4.11 -12.37
CA LYS A 146 -7.96 4.42 -12.41
C LYS A 146 -8.77 3.26 -12.96
N LEU A 147 -8.29 2.62 -14.02
CA LEU A 147 -8.95 1.47 -14.62
C LEU A 147 -9.06 0.31 -13.61
N ILE A 148 -7.97 -0.01 -12.91
CA ILE A 148 -7.94 -1.09 -11.91
C ILE A 148 -8.88 -0.76 -10.74
N ASN A 149 -8.68 0.38 -10.08
CA ASN A 149 -9.33 0.67 -8.80
C ASN A 149 -10.77 1.17 -8.93
N HIS A 150 -11.12 1.90 -9.99
CA HIS A 150 -12.45 2.51 -10.10
C HIS A 150 -13.39 1.76 -11.03
N LEU A 151 -12.88 0.96 -11.97
CA LEU A 151 -13.71 0.26 -12.95
C LEU A 151 -13.66 -1.25 -12.76
N ILE A 152 -12.50 -1.87 -12.95
CA ILE A 152 -12.40 -3.34 -13.01
C ILE A 152 -12.69 -3.94 -11.63
N LEU A 153 -12.05 -3.44 -10.57
CA LEU A 153 -12.26 -3.95 -9.22
C LEU A 153 -13.74 -3.83 -8.83
N SER A 154 -14.32 -2.63 -8.97
CA SER A 154 -15.74 -2.40 -8.66
C SER A 154 -16.67 -3.33 -9.43
N ALA A 155 -16.47 -3.47 -10.74
CA ALA A 155 -17.28 -4.34 -11.57
C ALA A 155 -17.19 -5.81 -11.14
N ASN A 156 -15.97 -6.32 -10.89
CA ASN A 156 -15.76 -7.69 -10.47
C ASN A 156 -16.36 -7.97 -9.08
N ILE A 157 -16.28 -7.03 -8.15
CA ILE A 157 -16.88 -7.17 -6.81
C ILE A 157 -18.42 -7.17 -6.92
N LEU A 158 -19.00 -6.29 -7.73
CA LEU A 158 -20.46 -6.30 -7.96
C LEU A 158 -20.94 -7.57 -8.66
N ASP A 159 -20.16 -8.09 -9.61
CA ASP A 159 -20.44 -9.38 -10.26
C ASP A 159 -20.37 -10.53 -9.24
N ALA A 160 -19.40 -10.51 -8.33
CA ALA A 160 -19.33 -11.49 -7.24
C ALA A 160 -20.57 -11.41 -6.33
N PHE A 161 -21.04 -10.21 -5.98
CA PHE A 161 -22.32 -10.04 -5.26
C PHE A 161 -23.50 -10.60 -6.06
N TRP A 162 -23.55 -10.35 -7.37
CA TRP A 162 -24.60 -10.88 -8.23
C TRP A 162 -24.62 -12.41 -8.26
N LEU A 163 -23.44 -13.04 -8.41
CA LEU A 163 -23.28 -14.49 -8.43
C LEU A 163 -23.63 -15.16 -7.09
N LEU A 164 -23.36 -14.50 -5.97
CA LEU A 164 -23.51 -15.07 -4.64
C LEU A 164 -24.85 -14.74 -3.96
N CYS A 165 -25.54 -13.70 -4.40
CA CYS A 165 -26.79 -13.27 -3.80
C CYS A 165 -27.88 -14.36 -3.98
N PRO A 166 -28.74 -14.56 -2.98
CA PRO A 166 -29.80 -15.58 -3.06
C PRO A 166 -30.97 -15.19 -3.97
N ALA A 167 -31.01 -13.94 -4.47
CA ALA A 167 -32.08 -13.45 -5.34
C ALA A 167 -31.66 -13.42 -6.81
N ASN A 168 -32.62 -13.20 -7.71
CA ASN A 168 -32.36 -13.07 -9.15
C ASN A 168 -31.57 -11.80 -9.53
N SER A 169 -31.42 -10.85 -8.61
CA SER A 169 -30.60 -9.67 -8.80
C SER A 169 -30.13 -9.10 -7.45
N VAL A 170 -28.97 -8.41 -7.46
CA VAL A 170 -28.46 -7.70 -6.28
C VAL A 170 -29.46 -6.66 -5.79
N LYS A 171 -30.15 -5.95 -6.70
CA LYS A 171 -31.14 -4.94 -6.34
C LYS A 171 -32.34 -5.52 -5.61
N THR A 172 -32.85 -6.67 -6.05
CA THR A 172 -33.95 -7.39 -5.38
C THR A 172 -33.50 -7.87 -4.01
N TRP A 173 -32.33 -8.50 -3.93
CA TRP A 173 -31.77 -8.94 -2.65
C TRP A 173 -31.61 -7.76 -1.69
N ILE A 174 -31.01 -6.65 -2.14
CA ILE A 174 -30.83 -5.44 -1.34
C ILE A 174 -32.16 -4.90 -0.83
N ALA A 175 -33.24 -4.92 -1.61
CA ALA A 175 -34.56 -4.48 -1.15
C ALA A 175 -35.08 -5.33 0.03
N ASP A 176 -34.74 -6.61 0.06
CA ASP A 176 -35.20 -7.58 1.05
C ASP A 176 -34.24 -7.72 2.26
N VAL A 177 -33.02 -7.17 2.18
CA VAL A 177 -32.05 -7.18 3.29
C VAL A 177 -32.61 -6.43 4.49
N SER A 178 -32.67 -7.12 5.63
CA SER A 178 -33.19 -6.59 6.89
C SER A 178 -32.12 -6.35 7.96
N SER A 179 -30.98 -7.06 7.89
CA SER A 179 -29.84 -6.90 8.79
C SER A 179 -28.55 -6.63 8.05
N TRP A 180 -27.63 -5.89 8.68
CA TRP A 180 -26.27 -5.74 8.18
C TRP A 180 -25.49 -7.07 8.18
N ASP A 181 -25.85 -7.99 9.09
CA ASP A 181 -25.20 -9.32 9.15
C ASP A 181 -25.37 -10.10 7.84
N ASP A 182 -26.49 -9.90 7.13
CA ASP A 182 -26.72 -10.53 5.82
C ASP A 182 -25.76 -9.97 4.76
N VAL A 183 -25.49 -8.66 4.82
CA VAL A 183 -24.55 -7.98 3.92
C VAL A 183 -23.12 -8.43 4.21
N TYR A 184 -22.74 -8.42 5.50
CA TYR A 184 -21.44 -8.87 5.97
C TYR A 184 -21.16 -10.33 5.57
N ALA A 185 -22.13 -11.24 5.82
CA ALA A 185 -21.99 -12.64 5.46
C ALA A 185 -21.80 -12.84 3.95
N LEU A 186 -22.50 -12.06 3.12
CA LEU A 186 -22.33 -12.12 1.66
C LEU A 186 -20.96 -11.56 1.23
N ALA A 187 -20.50 -10.46 1.83
CA ALA A 187 -19.18 -9.89 1.58
C ALA A 187 -18.05 -10.87 1.99
N CYS A 188 -18.19 -11.59 3.12
CA CYS A 188 -17.26 -12.66 3.49
C CYS A 188 -17.20 -13.76 2.43
N ARG A 189 -18.33 -14.13 1.84
CA ARG A 189 -18.36 -15.12 0.74
C ARG A 189 -17.65 -14.59 -0.51
N CYS A 190 -17.72 -13.29 -0.81
CA CYS A 190 -16.93 -12.68 -1.89
C CYS A 190 -15.42 -12.84 -1.66
N VAL A 191 -14.95 -12.69 -0.41
CA VAL A 191 -13.54 -12.96 -0.04
C VAL A 191 -13.21 -14.46 -0.19
N LEU A 192 -14.10 -15.35 0.23
CA LEU A 192 -13.87 -16.80 0.12
C LEU A 192 -13.89 -17.33 -1.31
N LEU A 193 -14.60 -16.66 -2.24
CA LEU A 193 -14.52 -16.97 -3.68
C LEU A 193 -13.10 -16.80 -4.25
N LEU A 194 -12.20 -16.15 -3.51
CA LEU A 194 -10.79 -16.02 -3.87
C LEU A 194 -9.98 -17.28 -3.55
N HIS A 195 -10.55 -18.26 -2.84
CA HIS A 195 -9.85 -19.48 -2.44
C HIS A 195 -9.93 -20.59 -3.50
N SER A 196 -8.84 -21.33 -3.68
CA SER A 196 -8.72 -22.37 -4.70
C SER A 196 -9.64 -23.57 -4.43
N LEU A 197 -10.39 -24.00 -5.44
CA LEU A 197 -11.10 -25.28 -5.45
C LEU A 197 -10.17 -26.45 -5.85
N PRO A 198 -10.53 -27.72 -5.55
CA PRO A 198 -9.78 -28.89 -6.03
C PRO A 198 -9.65 -28.92 -7.55
N ASP A 199 -8.52 -29.42 -8.09
CA ASP A 199 -8.17 -29.34 -9.52
C ASP A 199 -9.28 -29.71 -10.51
N VAL A 200 -10.10 -30.70 -10.16
CA VAL A 200 -11.22 -31.20 -10.99
C VAL A 200 -12.35 -30.16 -11.15
N LYS A 201 -12.48 -29.22 -10.22
CA LYS A 201 -13.53 -28.17 -10.19
C LYS A 201 -12.96 -26.76 -10.46
N ARG A 202 -11.69 -26.66 -10.85
CA ARG A 202 -11.02 -25.38 -11.05
C ARG A 202 -11.54 -24.65 -12.27
N ASN A 203 -12.07 -23.46 -12.03
CA ASN A 203 -12.38 -22.51 -13.08
C ASN A 203 -11.23 -21.50 -13.16
N LYS A 204 -10.22 -21.80 -14.00
CA LYS A 204 -9.01 -20.97 -14.12
C LYS A 204 -9.30 -19.50 -14.41
N PRO A 205 -10.23 -19.13 -15.32
CA PRO A 205 -10.64 -17.74 -15.47
C PRO A 205 -11.15 -17.10 -14.18
N LEU A 206 -12.03 -17.77 -13.44
CA LEU A 206 -12.57 -17.26 -12.18
C LEU A 206 -11.48 -17.11 -11.11
N GLU A 207 -10.57 -18.07 -11.01
CA GLU A 207 -9.42 -18.00 -10.10
C GLU A 207 -8.50 -16.82 -10.43
N ASN A 208 -8.21 -16.59 -11.71
CA ASN A 208 -7.41 -15.44 -12.13
C ASN A 208 -8.08 -14.11 -11.80
N ILE A 209 -9.41 -14.03 -11.95
CA ILE A 209 -10.20 -12.86 -11.52
C ILE A 209 -10.12 -12.70 -10.00
N GLY A 210 -10.20 -13.79 -9.25
CA GLY A 210 -10.02 -13.78 -7.80
C GLY A 210 -8.65 -13.24 -7.39
N LEU A 211 -7.56 -13.79 -7.92
CA LEU A 211 -6.21 -13.31 -7.67
C LEU A 211 -6.06 -11.83 -8.05
N PHE A 212 -6.60 -11.41 -9.20
CA PHE A 212 -6.62 -10.01 -9.60
C PHE A 212 -7.36 -9.13 -8.58
N ASN A 213 -8.54 -9.55 -8.12
CA ASN A 213 -9.32 -8.79 -7.13
C ASN A 213 -8.58 -8.68 -5.80
N GLN A 214 -7.92 -9.75 -5.36
CA GLN A 214 -7.11 -9.75 -4.13
C GLN A 214 -6.00 -8.69 -4.21
N ASP A 215 -5.26 -8.68 -5.32
CA ASP A 215 -4.17 -7.74 -5.56
C ASP A 215 -4.67 -6.30 -5.73
N ALA A 216 -5.79 -6.11 -6.42
CA ALA A 216 -6.43 -4.82 -6.59
C ALA A 216 -6.99 -4.28 -5.26
N LEU A 217 -7.53 -5.12 -4.39
CA LEU A 217 -7.96 -4.72 -3.04
C LEU A 217 -6.76 -4.33 -2.17
N LEU A 218 -5.62 -5.02 -2.27
CA LEU A 218 -4.38 -4.61 -1.60
C LEU A 218 -3.91 -3.24 -2.09
N LEU A 219 -3.96 -2.98 -3.40
CA LEU A 219 -3.64 -1.68 -3.97
C LEU A 219 -4.61 -0.58 -3.49
N CYS A 220 -5.92 -0.88 -3.44
CA CYS A 220 -6.93 0.03 -2.93
C CYS A 220 -6.67 0.39 -1.46
N LYS A 221 -6.40 -0.63 -0.62
CA LYS A 221 -6.02 -0.43 0.79
C LYS A 221 -4.73 0.38 0.93
N PHE A 222 -3.74 0.14 0.08
CA PHE A 222 -2.48 0.89 0.11
C PHE A 222 -2.70 2.38 -0.13
N VAL A 223 -3.48 2.74 -1.16
CA VAL A 223 -3.82 4.13 -1.48
C VAL A 223 -4.63 4.76 -0.35
N HIS A 224 -5.57 4.00 0.19
CA HIS A 224 -6.39 4.44 1.30
C HIS A 224 -5.55 4.71 2.56
N ALA A 225 -4.61 3.80 2.88
CA ALA A 225 -3.70 3.94 4.00
C ALA A 225 -2.77 5.16 3.86
N ILE A 226 -2.26 5.43 2.65
CA ILE A 226 -1.48 6.66 2.37
C ILE A 226 -2.32 7.91 2.68
N LYS A 227 -3.56 7.98 2.17
CA LYS A 227 -4.43 9.13 2.40
C LYS A 227 -4.75 9.34 3.88
N HIS A 228 -4.92 8.27 4.64
CA HIS A 228 -5.27 8.33 6.05
C HIS A 228 -4.06 8.37 7.00
N GLY A 229 -2.84 8.38 6.47
CA GLY A 229 -1.64 8.37 7.29
C GLY A 229 -1.41 7.07 8.05
N ASP A 230 -1.94 5.92 7.61
CA ASP A 230 -1.81 4.65 8.31
C ASP A 230 -0.56 3.89 7.89
N ILE A 231 0.56 4.20 8.55
CA ILE A 231 1.85 3.61 8.23
C ILE A 231 1.91 2.11 8.57
N GLY A 232 1.13 1.65 9.55
CA GLY A 232 1.06 0.23 9.91
C GLY A 232 0.44 -0.61 8.79
N SER A 233 -0.69 -0.16 8.23
CA SER A 233 -1.31 -0.81 7.08
C SER A 233 -0.37 -0.83 5.87
N ILE A 234 0.37 0.26 5.64
CA ILE A 234 1.38 0.34 4.58
C ILE A 234 2.44 -0.74 4.77
N LEU A 235 3.01 -0.88 5.97
CA LEU A 235 4.03 -1.90 6.23
C LEU A 235 3.52 -3.33 6.05
N ASN A 236 2.28 -3.63 6.44
CA ASN A 236 1.66 -4.94 6.20
C ASN A 236 1.57 -5.22 4.69
N ILE A 237 1.16 -4.25 3.89
CA ILE A 237 1.05 -4.40 2.43
C ILE A 237 2.43 -4.53 1.78
N LEU A 238 3.41 -3.71 2.18
CA LEU A 238 4.79 -3.81 1.67
C LEU A 238 5.40 -5.18 2.01
N SER A 239 5.08 -5.73 3.19
CA SER A 239 5.50 -7.08 3.59
C SER A 239 4.89 -8.17 2.71
N MET A 240 3.61 -8.04 2.33
CA MET A 240 2.97 -8.92 1.34
C MET A 240 3.61 -8.78 -0.05
N TRP A 241 3.76 -7.55 -0.55
CA TRP A 241 4.33 -7.28 -1.87
C TRP A 241 5.78 -7.73 -1.99
N LYS A 242 6.60 -7.60 -0.93
CA LYS A 242 7.95 -8.16 -0.87
C LYS A 242 7.93 -9.64 -1.28
N LEU A 243 7.03 -10.44 -0.70
CA LEU A 243 6.89 -11.87 -0.98
C LEU A 243 6.37 -12.13 -2.40
N MET A 244 5.31 -11.42 -2.80
CA MET A 244 4.71 -11.57 -4.14
C MET A 244 5.72 -11.26 -5.25
N LEU A 245 6.42 -10.12 -5.15
CA LEU A 245 7.40 -9.69 -6.13
C LEU A 245 8.58 -10.66 -6.21
N HIS A 246 9.00 -11.24 -5.07
CA HIS A 246 10.03 -12.27 -5.06
C HIS A 246 9.58 -13.53 -5.82
N GLY A 247 8.34 -13.97 -5.60
CA GLY A 247 7.76 -15.16 -6.22
C GLY A 247 7.69 -15.08 -7.75
N THR A 248 7.47 -13.89 -8.31
CA THR A 248 7.37 -13.69 -9.77
C THR A 248 8.69 -13.80 -10.53
N ARG A 249 9.85 -13.82 -9.84
CA ARG A 249 11.23 -13.83 -10.39
C ARG A 249 11.61 -12.65 -11.30
N SER A 250 10.65 -11.92 -11.87
CA SER A 250 10.86 -10.81 -12.81
C SER A 250 11.04 -9.46 -12.12
N MET A 251 10.65 -9.35 -10.85
CA MET A 251 10.67 -8.13 -10.05
C MET A 251 11.61 -8.22 -8.84
N SER A 252 12.69 -9.00 -8.94
CA SER A 252 13.61 -9.26 -7.83
C SER A 252 14.19 -7.98 -7.23
N LYS A 253 14.56 -6.98 -8.06
CA LYS A 253 15.09 -5.71 -7.56
C LYS A 253 14.14 -4.96 -6.63
N TYR A 254 12.84 -4.96 -6.93
CA TYR A 254 11.84 -4.32 -6.07
C TYR A 254 11.61 -5.13 -4.81
N SER A 255 11.62 -6.45 -4.91
CA SER A 255 11.55 -7.31 -3.74
C SER A 255 12.76 -7.10 -2.81
N ASP A 256 13.97 -7.05 -3.36
CA ASP A 256 15.20 -6.79 -2.62
C ASP A 256 15.15 -5.41 -1.94
N ALA A 257 14.66 -4.39 -2.64
CA ALA A 257 14.44 -3.06 -2.11
C ALA A 257 13.53 -3.05 -0.87
N LEU A 258 12.34 -3.67 -1.01
CA LEU A 258 11.38 -3.79 0.09
C LEU A 258 11.94 -4.63 1.23
N PHE A 259 12.69 -5.68 0.92
CA PHE A 259 13.37 -6.50 1.91
C PHE A 259 14.36 -5.67 2.72
N HIS A 260 15.24 -4.93 2.05
CA HIS A 260 16.21 -4.05 2.73
C HIS A 260 15.51 -2.99 3.59
N LEU A 261 14.47 -2.35 3.07
CA LEU A 261 13.68 -1.37 3.81
C LEU A 261 13.10 -1.96 5.10
N LEU A 262 12.37 -3.07 4.99
CA LEU A 262 11.67 -3.68 6.12
C LEU A 262 12.65 -4.25 7.16
N VAL A 263 13.74 -4.88 6.72
CA VAL A 263 14.78 -5.37 7.63
C VAL A 263 15.49 -4.22 8.33
N THR A 264 15.81 -3.14 7.61
CA THR A 264 16.47 -1.97 8.21
C THR A 264 15.58 -1.35 9.28
N LEU A 265 14.30 -1.11 8.97
CA LEU A 265 13.32 -0.59 9.95
C LEU A 265 13.22 -1.48 11.18
N TRP A 266 13.22 -2.80 10.99
CA TRP A 266 13.14 -3.74 12.09
C TRP A 266 14.41 -3.75 12.96
N GLN A 267 15.57 -3.47 12.38
CA GLN A 267 16.85 -3.37 13.10
C GLN A 267 17.08 -1.99 13.73
N MET A 268 16.37 -0.95 13.30
CA MET A 268 16.47 0.39 13.92
C MET A 268 16.10 0.34 15.40
N ASP A 269 16.82 1.11 16.22
CA ASP A 269 16.44 1.36 17.61
C ASP A 269 14.98 1.86 17.72
N LEU A 270 14.28 1.51 18.80
CA LEU A 270 12.83 1.73 18.93
C LEU A 270 12.44 3.23 18.81
N PRO A 271 13.05 4.16 19.58
CA PRO A 271 12.87 5.60 19.40
C PRO A 271 13.09 6.07 17.96
N LEU A 272 14.16 5.62 17.32
CA LEU A 272 14.52 5.99 15.96
C LEU A 272 13.49 5.50 14.95
N ARG A 273 13.10 4.22 15.05
CA ARG A 273 12.09 3.60 14.21
C ARG A 273 10.75 4.31 14.34
N HIS A 274 10.35 4.63 15.57
CA HIS A 274 9.12 5.37 15.82
C HIS A 274 9.16 6.74 15.16
N ALA A 275 10.24 7.50 15.35
CA ALA A 275 10.42 8.80 14.70
C ALA A 275 10.36 8.68 13.17
N PHE A 276 11.02 7.67 12.58
CA PHE A 276 10.97 7.43 11.15
C PHE A 276 9.55 7.13 10.65
N LEU A 277 8.84 6.21 11.31
CA LEU A 277 7.48 5.81 10.92
C LEU A 277 6.48 6.96 11.04
N MET A 278 6.59 7.80 12.07
CA MET A 278 5.70 8.94 12.28
C MET A 278 5.95 10.09 11.30
N ASN A 279 7.09 10.09 10.61
CA ASN A 279 7.47 11.13 9.63
C ASN A 279 7.56 10.59 8.19
N TRP A 280 7.15 9.34 7.95
CA TRP A 280 7.25 8.73 6.62
C TRP A 280 6.29 9.42 5.62
N LEU A 281 5.07 9.70 6.07
CA LEU A 281 4.06 10.34 5.25
C LEU A 281 3.98 11.83 5.54
N ILE A 282 3.68 12.60 4.50
CA ILE A 282 3.51 14.05 4.56
C ILE A 282 2.04 14.42 4.36
N ASN A 283 1.54 15.35 5.16
CA ASN A 283 0.20 15.92 5.00
C ASN A 283 0.31 17.43 4.81
N LEU A 284 0.10 17.88 3.57
CA LEU A 284 0.36 19.28 3.20
C LEU A 284 -0.82 20.20 3.50
N SER A 285 -2.04 19.65 3.53
CA SER A 285 -3.23 20.45 3.85
C SER A 285 -3.47 20.58 5.35
N GLY A 286 -3.06 19.59 6.14
CA GLY A 286 -3.48 19.44 7.54
C GLY A 286 -4.91 18.91 7.71
N HIS A 287 -5.58 18.54 6.61
CA HIS A 287 -6.92 17.98 6.63
C HIS A 287 -6.89 16.45 6.62
N LYS A 288 -8.01 15.84 7.01
CA LYS A 288 -8.23 14.41 6.80
C LYS A 288 -8.13 14.12 5.30
N ASN A 289 -7.39 13.09 4.91
CA ASN A 289 -7.11 12.65 3.53
C ASN A 289 -6.02 13.41 2.74
N GLY A 290 -5.22 14.23 3.41
CA GLY A 290 -4.00 14.83 2.85
C GLY A 290 -4.22 16.18 2.19
#